data_AF-A0A957B868-F1
#
_entry.id   AF-A0A957B868-F1
#
_cell.length_a   1.000
_cell.length_b   1.000
_cell.length_c   1.000
_cell.angle_alpha   90.00
_cell.angle_beta   90.00
_cell.angle_gamma   90.00
#
_symmetry.space_group_name_H-M   'P 1'
#
loop_
_entity.id
_entity.type
_entity.pdbx_description
1 polymer ?
#
loop_
_entity_poly.entity_id
_entity_poly.type
_entity_poly.pdbx_seq_one_letter_code
_entity_poly.pdbx_strand_id
1 'polypeptide(L)'
;ARYLAPSRAHLAVFFGCALMLAAPLYITWLQYELPLVPRYEVMQTGRASEYTTQLIERWVTRIPWVMRALVHTPDTSWFYQGEQALLLLPLVPFLLLGIGHSLVRLARPSGLLLLVWIGGAIASIAFIRDAGSYPRYLVLLPGLALCISLGLIATWDHLRQKHQLPAWVWGMLAIAIIGVQAGYYFSIHLPNFYDYQMRRELADGYDYQPDSDNALWRTLDLPAGTNAHIIAQSPPFDYDTSVIRRYFTRYDLQISAVYPRQLEFHLQFAPMDERHAFFIEQDDELTLEILDYYFDLEYVPYDNPLSLPQDALMDLYMTVDE
;
A
#
# COMPACT_ATOMS: atom_id res chain seq x y z
N ALA A 1 -35.71 14.22 -18.03
CA ALA A 1 -36.29 13.14 -17.21
C ALA A 1 -36.32 13.58 -15.75
N ARG A 2 -37.49 13.54 -15.08
CA ARG A 2 -37.55 13.72 -13.62
C ARG A 2 -36.98 12.44 -12.99
N TYR A 3 -35.75 12.50 -12.50
CA TYR A 3 -35.13 11.37 -11.83
C TYR A 3 -35.83 11.16 -10.48
N LEU A 4 -36.41 9.98 -10.29
CA LEU A 4 -37.07 9.58 -9.04
C LEU A 4 -36.02 9.38 -7.95
N ALA A 5 -36.39 9.73 -6.71
CA ALA A 5 -35.58 9.41 -5.53
C ALA A 5 -35.31 7.89 -5.47
N PRO A 6 -34.18 7.43 -4.90
CA PRO A 6 -33.95 6.01 -4.73
C PRO A 6 -35.09 5.47 -3.87
N SER A 7 -35.83 4.50 -4.40
CA SER A 7 -36.76 3.74 -3.58
C SER A 7 -35.97 2.95 -2.55
N ARG A 8 -36.63 2.57 -1.45
CA ARG A 8 -36.05 1.64 -0.48
C ARG A 8 -35.58 0.34 -1.14
N ALA A 9 -36.24 -0.08 -2.22
CA ALA A 9 -35.85 -1.23 -3.01
C ALA A 9 -34.50 -1.03 -3.73
N HIS A 10 -34.24 0.14 -4.31
CA HIS A 10 -32.93 0.43 -4.94
C HIS A 10 -31.79 0.37 -3.92
N LEU A 11 -31.99 0.95 -2.73
CA LEU A 11 -31.01 0.89 -1.66
C LEU A 11 -30.81 -0.56 -1.17
N ALA A 12 -31.90 -1.31 -0.99
CA ALA A 12 -31.82 -2.70 -0.58
C ALA A 12 -31.08 -3.57 -1.60
N VAL A 13 -31.33 -3.38 -2.91
CA VAL A 13 -30.59 -4.07 -3.97
C VAL A 13 -29.11 -3.69 -3.94
N PHE A 14 -28.78 -2.40 -3.82
CA PHE A 14 -27.39 -1.96 -3.76
C PHE A 14 -26.64 -2.58 -2.56
N PHE A 15 -27.19 -2.46 -1.35
CA PHE A 15 -26.58 -3.04 -0.16
C PHE A 15 -26.55 -4.57 -0.20
N GLY A 16 -27.60 -5.19 -0.75
CA GLY A 16 -27.64 -6.64 -0.98
C GLY A 16 -26.53 -7.11 -1.90
N CYS A 17 -26.32 -6.45 -3.04
CA CYS A 17 -25.21 -6.74 -3.95
C CYS A 17 -23.86 -6.51 -3.29
N ALA A 18 -23.67 -5.41 -2.56
CA ALA A 18 -22.42 -5.14 -1.84
C ALA A 18 -22.11 -6.22 -0.80
N LEU A 19 -23.12 -6.66 -0.04
CA LEU A 19 -22.99 -7.76 0.92
C LEU A 19 -22.67 -9.08 0.21
N MET A 20 -23.35 -9.40 -0.90
CA MET A 20 -23.07 -10.62 -1.67
C MET A 20 -21.66 -10.64 -2.27
N LEU A 21 -21.13 -9.48 -2.69
CA LEU A 21 -19.76 -9.35 -3.17
C LEU A 21 -18.73 -9.48 -2.04
N ALA A 22 -19.04 -8.95 -0.85
CA ALA A 22 -18.18 -9.05 0.31
C ALA A 22 -18.25 -10.43 1.00
N ALA A 23 -19.39 -11.12 0.91
CA ALA A 23 -19.67 -12.34 1.66
C ALA A 23 -18.63 -13.45 1.46
N PRO A 24 -18.16 -13.78 0.23
CA PRO A 24 -17.14 -14.81 0.04
C PRO A 24 -15.89 -14.55 0.90
N LEU A 25 -15.42 -13.30 0.95
CA LEU A 25 -14.25 -12.93 1.76
C LEU A 25 -14.49 -13.19 3.25
N TYR A 26 -15.61 -12.73 3.79
CA TYR A 26 -15.93 -12.88 5.21
C TYR A 26 -16.27 -14.31 5.60
N ILE A 27 -16.90 -15.08 4.70
CA ILE A 27 -17.15 -16.52 4.90
C ILE A 27 -15.82 -17.26 4.93
N THR A 28 -14.90 -16.96 4.00
CA THR A 28 -13.54 -17.52 4.03
C THR A 28 -12.86 -17.16 5.35
N TRP A 29 -12.88 -15.90 5.79
CA TRP A 29 -12.28 -15.52 7.06
C TRP A 29 -12.87 -16.28 8.24
N LEU A 30 -14.19 -16.36 8.35
CA LEU A 30 -14.87 -17.14 9.39
C LEU A 30 -14.48 -18.61 9.37
N GLN A 31 -14.39 -19.22 8.18
CA GLN A 31 -14.05 -20.63 8.02
C GLN A 31 -12.61 -20.94 8.46
N TYR A 32 -11.68 -20.00 8.26
CA TYR A 32 -10.29 -20.13 8.67
C TYR A 32 -10.02 -19.54 10.06
N GLU A 33 -11.07 -19.26 10.85
CA GLU A 33 -10.98 -18.61 12.17
C GLU A 33 -10.14 -17.32 12.14
N LEU A 34 -10.13 -16.65 10.99
CA LEU A 34 -9.45 -15.38 10.83
C LEU A 34 -10.29 -14.27 11.46
N PRO A 35 -9.63 -13.24 11.99
CA PRO A 35 -10.27 -12.01 12.42
C PRO A 35 -11.29 -11.49 11.40
N LEU A 36 -12.49 -11.08 11.85
CA LEU A 36 -13.45 -10.40 10.98
C LEU A 36 -12.95 -9.02 10.55
N VAL A 37 -12.05 -8.44 11.34
CA VAL A 37 -11.40 -7.16 11.04
C VAL A 37 -9.89 -7.35 11.15
N PRO A 38 -9.27 -8.12 10.23
CA PRO A 38 -7.88 -8.56 10.36
C PRO A 38 -6.91 -7.40 10.40
N ARG A 39 -7.21 -6.33 9.67
CA ARG A 39 -6.44 -5.09 9.76
C ARG A 39 -6.46 -4.52 11.17
N TYR A 40 -7.60 -4.52 11.85
CA TYR A 40 -7.69 -3.99 13.21
C TYR A 40 -6.99 -4.87 14.24
N GLU A 41 -7.16 -6.19 14.16
CA GLU A 41 -6.58 -7.12 15.15
C GLU A 41 -5.06 -7.25 15.02
N VAL A 42 -4.53 -7.33 13.79
CA VAL A 42 -3.08 -7.27 13.54
C VAL A 42 -2.49 -5.93 14.03
N MET A 43 -3.29 -4.86 14.04
CA MET A 43 -2.87 -3.58 14.60
C MET A 43 -2.91 -3.53 16.13
N GLN A 44 -3.70 -4.37 16.79
CA GLN A 44 -3.70 -4.48 18.25
C GLN A 44 -2.44 -5.19 18.75
N THR A 45 -1.99 -6.25 18.07
CA THR A 45 -0.86 -7.08 18.52
C THR A 45 0.51 -6.38 18.43
N GLY A 46 0.64 -5.32 17.64
CA GLY A 46 1.94 -4.71 17.31
C GLY A 46 2.59 -3.82 18.38
N ARG A 47 1.87 -3.25 19.36
CA ARG A 47 2.45 -2.44 20.47
C ARG A 47 1.54 -2.33 21.69
N ALA A 48 1.82 -3.12 22.74
CA ALA A 48 1.16 -3.15 24.06
C ALA A 48 0.83 -1.78 24.69
N SER A 49 1.53 -0.71 24.31
CA SER A 49 1.45 0.62 24.94
C SER A 49 0.33 1.53 24.43
N GLU A 50 -0.27 1.28 23.26
CA GLU A 50 -1.36 2.14 22.76
C GLU A 50 -2.74 1.76 23.31
N TYR A 51 -2.85 0.66 24.07
CA TYR A 51 -4.05 -0.15 24.35
C TYR A 51 -5.21 0.55 25.08
N THR A 52 -5.07 1.80 25.51
CA THR A 52 -6.01 2.43 26.45
C THR A 52 -7.11 3.28 25.80
N THR A 53 -6.95 3.73 24.55
CA THR A 53 -8.00 4.51 23.87
C THR A 53 -9.03 3.60 23.21
N GLN A 54 -10.30 3.88 23.48
CA GLN A 54 -11.41 3.11 22.92
C GLN A 54 -11.39 3.21 21.38
N LEU A 55 -11.73 2.12 20.69
CA LEU A 55 -11.73 2.04 19.22
C LEU A 55 -12.45 3.24 18.57
N ILE A 56 -13.60 3.62 19.12
CA ILE A 56 -14.42 4.73 18.63
C ILE A 56 -13.68 6.06 18.78
N GLU A 57 -12.99 6.29 19.89
CA GLU A 57 -12.21 7.51 20.14
C GLU A 57 -11.06 7.64 19.13
N ARG A 58 -10.32 6.55 18.89
CA ARG A 58 -9.28 6.54 17.86
C ARG A 58 -9.85 6.79 16.47
N TRP A 59 -10.98 6.18 16.15
CA TRP A 59 -11.62 6.34 14.85
C TRP A 59 -12.06 7.80 14.64
N VAL A 60 -12.76 8.39 15.61
CA VAL A 60 -13.21 9.79 15.57
C VAL A 60 -12.04 10.76 15.45
N THR A 61 -10.94 10.53 16.18
CA THR A 61 -9.76 11.41 16.14
C THR A 61 -8.96 11.28 14.84
N ARG A 62 -9.05 10.15 14.13
CA ARG A 62 -8.35 9.92 12.85
C ARG A 62 -9.09 10.44 11.63
N ILE A 63 -10.42 10.54 11.65
CA ILE A 63 -11.19 11.06 10.51
C ILE A 63 -10.66 12.44 10.05
N PRO A 64 -10.46 13.45 10.93
CA PRO A 64 -9.89 14.73 10.52
C PRO A 64 -8.49 14.61 9.90
N TRP A 65 -7.69 13.63 10.34
CA TRP A 65 -6.36 13.42 9.77
C TRP A 65 -6.44 12.81 8.36
N VAL A 66 -7.30 11.81 8.14
CA VAL A 66 -7.58 11.24 6.81
C VAL A 66 -8.12 12.32 5.86
N MET A 67 -9.03 13.17 6.34
CA MET A 67 -9.53 14.29 5.55
C MET A 67 -8.45 15.31 5.22
N ARG A 68 -7.52 15.60 6.15
CA ARG A 68 -6.37 16.47 5.88
C ARG A 68 -5.41 15.85 4.87
N ALA A 69 -5.19 14.54 4.88
CA ALA A 69 -4.38 13.85 3.87
C ALA A 69 -4.90 14.04 2.44
N LEU A 70 -6.22 14.24 2.27
CA LEU A 70 -6.80 14.51 0.94
C LEU A 70 -6.38 15.85 0.34
N VAL A 71 -6.17 16.88 1.16
CA VAL A 71 -6.12 18.29 0.68
C VAL A 71 -4.99 19.14 1.26
N HIS A 72 -4.29 18.67 2.29
CA HIS A 72 -3.30 19.46 3.02
C HIS A 72 -2.06 18.66 3.45
N THR A 73 -2.24 17.47 4.02
CA THR A 73 -1.13 16.72 4.60
C THR A 73 -0.43 15.92 3.49
N PRO A 74 0.88 16.14 3.26
CA PRO A 74 1.66 15.37 2.30
C PRO A 74 1.72 13.88 2.65
N ASP A 75 2.04 13.04 1.66
CA ASP A 75 2.29 11.62 1.93
C ASP A 75 3.63 11.46 2.63
N THR A 76 3.59 11.24 3.94
CA THR A 76 4.80 10.94 4.72
C THR A 76 5.02 9.44 4.87
N SER A 77 4.31 8.60 4.13
CA SER A 77 4.53 7.17 4.18
C SER A 77 5.78 6.77 3.43
N TRP A 78 6.31 5.61 3.82
CA TRP A 78 7.47 4.98 3.21
C TRP A 78 7.24 4.56 1.74
N PHE A 79 6.05 4.76 1.19
CA PHE A 79 5.73 4.47 -0.20
C PHE A 79 6.09 5.63 -1.12
N TYR A 80 5.30 6.69 -1.12
CA TYR A 80 5.45 7.73 -2.15
C TYR A 80 6.25 8.95 -1.71
N GLN A 81 6.46 9.15 -0.39
CA GLN A 81 7.12 10.33 0.20
C GLN A 81 6.77 11.66 -0.52
N GLY A 82 5.49 11.82 -0.89
CA GLY A 82 5.05 12.93 -1.71
C GLY A 82 5.05 14.23 -0.91
N GLU A 83 5.62 15.30 -1.47
CA GLU A 83 5.65 16.62 -0.81
C GLU A 83 4.31 17.35 -0.81
N GLN A 84 3.29 16.80 -1.50
CA GLN A 84 1.98 17.43 -1.63
C GLN A 84 0.86 16.49 -1.21
N ALA A 85 -0.29 17.08 -0.92
CA ALA A 85 -1.51 16.36 -0.61
C ALA A 85 -1.97 15.49 -1.80
N LEU A 86 -2.85 14.52 -1.52
CA LEU A 86 -3.42 13.64 -2.55
C LEU A 86 -4.10 14.43 -3.68
N LEU A 87 -4.79 15.52 -3.35
CA LEU A 87 -5.37 16.45 -4.30
C LEU A 87 -4.60 17.76 -4.32
N LEU A 88 -4.28 18.23 -5.52
CA LEU A 88 -3.72 19.56 -5.72
C LEU A 88 -4.68 20.62 -5.18
N LEU A 89 -4.13 21.61 -4.46
CA LEU A 89 -4.91 22.70 -3.84
C LEU A 89 -5.89 23.40 -4.82
N PRO A 90 -5.57 23.65 -6.10
CA PRO A 90 -6.50 24.23 -7.06
C PRO A 90 -7.76 23.39 -7.34
N LEU A 91 -7.76 22.08 -7.02
CA LEU A 91 -8.91 21.20 -7.20
C LEU A 91 -9.87 21.21 -6.02
N VAL A 92 -9.42 21.68 -4.86
CA VAL A 92 -10.22 21.69 -3.63
C VAL A 92 -11.54 22.46 -3.78
N PRO A 93 -11.60 23.65 -4.41
CA PRO A 93 -12.87 24.33 -4.61
C PRO A 93 -13.88 23.50 -5.42
N PHE A 94 -13.43 22.79 -6.46
CA PHE A 94 -14.30 21.92 -7.26
C PHE A 94 -14.73 20.68 -6.48
N LEU A 95 -13.85 20.08 -5.68
CA LEU A 95 -14.22 19.02 -4.76
C LEU A 95 -15.35 19.48 -3.81
N LEU A 96 -15.17 20.63 -3.16
CA LEU A 96 -16.15 21.18 -2.21
C LEU A 96 -17.49 21.51 -2.90
N LEU A 97 -17.45 22.07 -4.12
CA LEU A 97 -18.65 22.29 -4.93
C LEU A 97 -19.33 20.98 -5.31
N GLY A 98 -18.56 19.93 -5.65
CA GLY A 98 -19.08 18.60 -5.92
C GLY A 98 -19.76 17.96 -4.72
N ILE A 99 -19.16 18.11 -3.53
CA ILE A 99 -19.74 17.65 -2.26
C ILE A 99 -21.04 18.41 -2.00
N GLY A 100 -21.02 19.75 -2.07
CA GLY A 100 -22.21 20.58 -1.89
C GLY A 100 -23.32 20.24 -2.89
N HIS A 101 -22.96 20.02 -4.15
CA HIS A 101 -23.87 19.60 -5.21
C HIS A 101 -24.51 18.24 -4.93
N SER A 102 -23.74 17.31 -4.36
CA SER A 102 -24.20 15.98 -3.94
C SER A 102 -25.10 16.08 -2.70
N LEU A 103 -24.77 16.96 -1.74
CA LEU A 103 -25.53 17.20 -0.52
C LEU A 103 -26.92 17.80 -0.80
N VAL A 104 -27.01 18.79 -1.69
CA VAL A 104 -28.30 19.36 -2.14
C VAL A 104 -29.16 18.31 -2.86
N ARG A 105 -28.54 17.21 -3.31
CA ARG A 105 -29.16 16.12 -4.04
C ARG A 105 -29.12 14.80 -3.27
N LEU A 106 -29.11 14.82 -1.94
CA LEU A 106 -29.17 13.61 -1.11
C LEU A 106 -30.41 12.76 -1.41
N ALA A 107 -31.52 13.40 -1.79
CA ALA A 107 -32.72 12.69 -2.25
C ALA A 107 -32.52 11.96 -3.59
N ARG A 108 -31.39 12.15 -4.30
CA ARG A 108 -31.05 11.45 -5.53
C ARG A 108 -30.08 10.31 -5.24
N PRO A 109 -30.25 9.13 -5.86
CA PRO A 109 -29.41 7.97 -5.58
C PRO A 109 -27.93 8.28 -5.86
N SER A 110 -27.66 8.98 -6.95
CA SER A 110 -26.30 9.28 -7.40
C SER A 110 -25.52 10.14 -6.40
N GLY A 111 -26.16 11.15 -5.82
CA GLY A 111 -25.52 12.03 -4.82
C GLY A 111 -25.28 11.30 -3.51
N LEU A 112 -26.28 10.55 -3.03
CA LEU A 112 -26.16 9.76 -1.81
C LEU A 112 -25.10 8.67 -1.94
N LEU A 113 -25.12 7.88 -3.02
CA LEU A 113 -24.17 6.79 -3.24
C LEU A 113 -22.73 7.30 -3.32
N LEU A 114 -22.49 8.44 -3.98
CA LEU A 114 -21.17 9.05 -4.03
C LEU A 114 -20.67 9.47 -2.65
N LEU A 115 -21.53 10.10 -1.85
CA LEU A 115 -21.19 10.51 -0.49
C LEU A 115 -21.00 9.31 0.45
N VAL A 116 -21.82 8.27 0.32
CA VAL A 116 -21.66 7.02 1.08
C VAL A 116 -20.36 6.31 0.69
N TRP A 117 -19.97 6.31 -0.59
CA TRP A 117 -18.69 5.75 -1.01
C TRP A 117 -17.52 6.53 -0.43
N ILE A 118 -17.44 7.84 -0.66
CA ILE A 118 -16.33 8.67 -0.16
C ILE A 118 -16.29 8.63 1.37
N GLY A 119 -17.43 8.84 2.03
CA GLY A 119 -17.53 8.82 3.50
C GLY A 119 -17.22 7.44 4.09
N GLY A 120 -17.72 6.37 3.47
CA GLY A 120 -17.44 5.00 3.86
C GLY A 120 -15.97 4.65 3.73
N ALA A 121 -15.33 5.03 2.62
CA ALA A 121 -13.90 4.80 2.43
C ALA A 121 -13.03 5.64 3.40
N ILE A 122 -13.37 6.91 3.67
CA ILE A 122 -12.71 7.72 4.71
C ILE A 122 -12.85 7.03 6.08
N ALA A 123 -14.07 6.60 6.43
CA ALA A 123 -14.33 5.89 7.67
C ALA A 123 -13.53 4.59 7.77
N SER A 124 -13.46 3.79 6.70
CA SER A 124 -12.69 2.56 6.64
C SER A 124 -11.18 2.81 6.77
N ILE A 125 -10.65 3.83 6.09
CA ILE A 125 -9.23 4.19 6.18
C ILE A 125 -8.89 4.67 7.60
N ALA A 126 -9.78 5.40 8.28
CA ALA A 126 -9.56 5.85 9.65
C ALA A 126 -9.39 4.70 10.67
N PHE A 127 -9.89 3.48 10.37
CA PHE A 127 -9.63 2.30 11.19
C PHE A 127 -8.20 1.74 11.02
N ILE A 128 -7.48 2.14 9.97
CA ILE A 128 -6.14 1.66 9.68
C ILE A 128 -5.11 2.44 10.53
N ARG A 129 -4.11 1.75 11.10
CA ARG A 129 -3.08 2.31 12.00
C ARG A 129 -2.32 3.46 11.36
N ASP A 130 -1.84 3.24 10.16
CA ASP A 130 -1.07 4.20 9.39
C ASP A 130 -1.94 4.81 8.28
N ALA A 131 -3.08 5.36 8.67
CA ALA A 131 -4.08 5.89 7.74
C ALA A 131 -3.56 7.01 6.82
N GLY A 132 -2.29 7.41 6.89
CA GLY A 132 -1.67 8.48 6.10
C GLY A 132 -0.95 7.95 4.87
N SER A 133 -0.77 6.63 4.78
CA SER A 133 -0.17 5.98 3.63
C SER A 133 -1.12 5.99 2.43
N TYR A 134 -0.74 6.71 1.37
CA TYR A 134 -1.57 6.94 0.18
C TYR A 134 -1.95 5.68 -0.63
N PRO A 135 -1.20 4.55 -0.64
CA PRO A 135 -1.69 3.31 -1.23
C PRO A 135 -3.09 2.90 -0.73
N ARG A 136 -3.47 3.34 0.47
CA ARG A 136 -4.75 3.02 1.10
C ARG A 136 -5.91 3.85 0.54
N TYR A 137 -5.61 4.92 -0.18
CA TYR A 137 -6.56 5.88 -0.74
C TYR A 137 -6.97 5.54 -2.17
N LEU A 138 -6.42 4.49 -2.79
CA LEU A 138 -6.76 4.08 -4.15
C LEU A 138 -8.27 3.90 -4.36
N VAL A 139 -8.98 3.38 -3.35
CA VAL A 139 -10.44 3.21 -3.37
C VAL A 139 -11.22 4.53 -3.36
N LEU A 140 -10.61 5.62 -2.88
CA LEU A 140 -11.22 6.96 -2.86
C LEU A 140 -11.07 7.68 -4.20
N LEU A 141 -9.99 7.42 -4.95
CA LEU A 141 -9.63 8.20 -6.14
C LEU A 141 -10.78 8.35 -7.15
N PRO A 142 -11.52 7.28 -7.52
CA PRO A 142 -12.61 7.43 -8.49
C PRO A 142 -13.77 8.27 -7.92
N GLY A 143 -14.09 8.12 -6.63
CA GLY A 143 -15.10 8.93 -5.96
C GLY A 143 -14.71 10.41 -5.90
N LEU A 144 -13.46 10.70 -5.56
CA LEU A 144 -12.91 12.07 -5.57
C LEU A 144 -12.96 12.68 -6.97
N ALA A 145 -12.55 11.93 -8.00
CA ALA A 145 -12.57 12.38 -9.39
C ALA A 145 -14.00 12.70 -9.88
N LEU A 146 -14.98 11.84 -9.56
CA LEU A 146 -16.39 12.10 -9.87
C LEU A 146 -16.90 13.33 -9.13
N CYS A 147 -16.53 13.50 -7.87
CA CYS A 147 -16.95 14.65 -7.07
C CYS A 147 -16.38 15.96 -7.63
N ILE A 148 -15.08 15.99 -7.95
CA ILE A 148 -14.42 17.14 -8.62
C ILE A 148 -15.09 17.43 -9.96
N SER A 149 -15.41 16.40 -10.74
CA SER A 149 -16.11 16.55 -12.03
C SER A 149 -17.49 17.18 -11.87
N LEU A 150 -18.26 16.80 -10.84
CA LEU A 150 -19.55 17.43 -10.54
C LEU A 150 -19.38 18.91 -10.15
N GLY A 151 -18.35 19.23 -9.38
CA GLY A 151 -18.00 20.62 -9.07
C GLY A 151 -17.67 21.43 -10.31
N LEU A 152 -16.84 20.89 -11.21
CA LEU A 152 -16.50 21.49 -12.49
C LEU A 152 -17.74 21.70 -13.37
N ILE A 153 -18.64 20.72 -13.46
CA ILE A 153 -19.90 20.83 -14.21
C ILE A 153 -20.79 21.92 -13.60
N ALA A 154 -20.89 22.00 -12.27
CA ALA A 154 -21.69 23.03 -11.61
C ALA A 154 -21.11 24.43 -11.85
N THR A 155 -19.79 24.59 -11.79
CA THR A 155 -19.09 25.84 -12.15
C THR A 155 -19.31 26.18 -13.61
N TRP A 156 -19.20 25.20 -14.50
CA TRP A 156 -19.47 25.35 -15.92
C TRP A 156 -20.88 25.87 -16.17
N ASP A 157 -21.91 25.22 -15.60
CA ASP A 157 -23.30 25.55 -15.88
C ASP A 157 -23.59 26.99 -15.44
N HIS A 158 -22.99 27.42 -14.33
CA HIS A 158 -23.07 28.80 -13.87
C HIS A 158 -22.38 29.79 -14.82
N LEU A 159 -21.16 29.48 -15.27
CA LEU A 159 -20.38 30.36 -16.13
C LEU A 159 -20.95 30.44 -17.55
N ARG A 160 -21.47 29.34 -18.09
CA ARG A 160 -22.13 29.30 -19.41
C ARG A 160 -23.38 30.16 -19.47
N GLN A 161 -24.13 30.25 -18.36
CA GLN A 161 -25.28 31.15 -18.27
C GLN A 161 -24.88 32.63 -18.35
N LYS A 162 -23.68 32.97 -17.88
CA LYS A 162 -23.16 34.35 -17.89
C LYS A 162 -22.33 34.68 -19.14
N HIS A 163 -21.63 33.70 -19.69
CA HIS A 163 -20.70 33.86 -20.80
C HIS A 163 -20.94 32.76 -21.84
N GLN A 164 -21.18 33.17 -23.09
CA GLN A 164 -21.35 32.24 -24.22
C GLN A 164 -20.00 31.74 -24.75
N LEU A 165 -19.18 31.14 -23.88
CA LEU A 165 -17.96 30.48 -24.32
C LEU A 165 -18.33 29.20 -25.10
N PRO A 166 -17.68 28.94 -26.25
CA PRO A 166 -17.93 27.75 -27.03
C PRO A 166 -17.43 26.50 -26.28
N ALA A 167 -18.07 25.35 -26.52
CA ALA A 167 -17.85 24.15 -25.71
C ALA A 167 -16.41 23.62 -25.74
N TRP A 168 -15.67 23.87 -26.83
CA TRP A 168 -14.29 23.45 -26.97
C TRP A 168 -13.32 24.12 -25.99
N VAL A 169 -13.55 25.40 -25.63
CA VAL A 169 -12.68 26.14 -24.68
C VAL A 169 -12.56 25.41 -23.36
N TRP A 170 -13.70 24.92 -22.92
CA TRP A 170 -13.80 24.20 -21.69
C TRP A 170 -13.39 22.73 -21.79
N GLY A 171 -13.58 22.11 -22.96
CA GLY A 171 -12.98 20.81 -23.26
C GLY A 171 -11.46 20.89 -23.09
N MET A 172 -10.83 21.97 -23.57
CA MET A 172 -9.40 22.22 -23.34
C MET A 172 -9.08 22.44 -21.86
N LEU A 173 -9.91 23.19 -21.11
CA LEU A 173 -9.69 23.38 -19.67
C LEU A 173 -9.74 22.05 -18.90
N ALA A 174 -10.71 21.19 -19.21
CA ALA A 174 -10.82 19.86 -18.61
C ALA A 174 -9.60 18.99 -18.94
N ILE A 175 -9.16 19.00 -20.21
CA ILE A 175 -7.94 18.30 -20.64
C ILE A 175 -6.72 18.85 -19.91
N ALA A 176 -6.60 20.17 -19.74
CA ALA A 176 -5.50 20.79 -19.02
C ALA A 176 -5.47 20.36 -17.55
N ILE A 177 -6.62 20.33 -16.87
CA ILE A 177 -6.73 19.86 -15.48
C ILE A 177 -6.31 18.39 -15.36
N ILE A 178 -6.79 17.53 -16.27
CA ILE A 178 -6.42 16.11 -16.31
C ILE A 178 -4.92 15.97 -16.55
N GLY A 179 -4.37 16.71 -17.51
CA GLY A 179 -2.96 16.71 -17.86
C GLY A 179 -2.07 17.14 -16.69
N VAL A 180 -2.46 18.18 -15.95
CA VAL A 180 -1.73 18.64 -14.75
C VAL A 180 -1.75 17.57 -13.66
N GLN A 181 -2.89 16.92 -13.41
CA GLN A 181 -2.96 15.87 -12.38
C GLN A 181 -2.23 14.58 -12.78
N ALA A 182 -2.39 14.14 -14.02
CA ALA A 182 -1.64 13.01 -14.54
C ALA A 182 -0.14 13.30 -14.52
N GLY A 183 0.26 14.51 -14.92
CA GLY A 183 1.63 14.99 -14.82
C GLY A 183 2.14 14.92 -13.38
N TYR A 184 1.44 15.51 -12.42
CA TYR A 184 1.82 15.43 -11.00
C TYR A 184 2.00 13.98 -10.53
N TYR A 185 1.06 13.09 -10.82
CA TYR A 185 1.15 11.69 -10.39
C TYR A 185 2.33 10.95 -11.05
N PHE A 186 2.46 11.00 -12.37
CA PHE A 186 3.43 10.21 -13.11
C PHE A 186 4.84 10.83 -13.18
N SER A 187 4.99 12.14 -13.00
CA SER A 187 6.30 12.82 -13.07
C SER A 187 6.88 13.22 -11.72
N ILE A 188 6.08 13.27 -10.66
CA ILE A 188 6.55 13.62 -9.31
C ILE A 188 6.34 12.43 -8.37
N HIS A 189 5.10 11.95 -8.26
CA HIS A 189 4.75 10.94 -7.25
C HIS A 189 5.35 9.56 -7.55
N LEU A 190 5.26 9.12 -8.81
CA LEU A 190 5.77 7.81 -9.23
C LEU A 190 7.32 7.74 -9.23
N PRO A 191 8.06 8.74 -9.75
CA PRO A 191 9.51 8.74 -9.63
C PRO A 191 9.99 8.75 -8.18
N ASN A 192 9.38 9.57 -7.31
CA ASN A 192 9.70 9.55 -5.89
C ASN A 192 9.51 8.16 -5.29
N PHE A 193 8.44 7.44 -5.64
CA PHE A 193 8.27 6.05 -5.19
C PHE A 193 9.44 5.16 -5.63
N TYR A 194 9.86 5.24 -6.89
CA TYR A 194 10.98 4.46 -7.40
C TYR A 194 12.30 4.85 -6.73
N ASP A 195 12.59 6.14 -6.61
CA ASP A 195 13.81 6.61 -5.97
C ASP A 195 13.79 6.20 -4.48
N TYR A 196 12.74 6.47 -3.72
CA TYR A 196 12.74 6.15 -2.30
C TYR A 196 12.65 4.65 -1.96
N GLN A 197 11.91 3.85 -2.73
CA GLN A 197 11.76 2.43 -2.44
C GLN A 197 12.80 1.55 -3.13
N MET A 198 13.23 1.91 -4.34
CA MET A 198 14.10 1.05 -5.15
C MET A 198 15.52 1.60 -5.23
N ARG A 199 15.75 2.92 -5.07
CA ARG A 199 17.02 3.54 -5.46
C ARG A 199 17.40 4.77 -4.63
N ARG A 200 18.27 4.61 -3.64
CA ARG A 200 18.80 5.74 -2.89
C ARG A 200 19.85 6.51 -3.71
N GLU A 201 19.58 7.77 -4.03
CA GLU A 201 20.58 8.65 -4.64
C GLU A 201 21.65 9.04 -3.60
N LEU A 202 22.91 8.73 -3.88
CA LEU A 202 24.10 9.10 -3.10
C LEU A 202 24.94 10.13 -3.87
N ALA A 203 25.91 10.77 -3.20
CA ALA A 203 26.76 11.79 -3.81
C ALA A 203 27.61 11.27 -5.00
N ASP A 204 27.91 9.97 -5.03
CA ASP A 204 28.78 9.32 -6.03
C ASP A 204 28.01 8.43 -7.02
N GLY A 205 26.67 8.41 -6.97
CA GLY A 205 25.84 7.57 -7.84
C GLY A 205 24.52 7.15 -7.22
N TYR A 206 23.96 6.05 -7.72
CA TYR A 206 22.75 5.42 -7.16
C TYR A 206 23.14 4.15 -6.41
N ASP A 207 22.60 3.99 -5.20
CA ASP A 207 22.70 2.79 -4.40
C ASP A 207 21.30 2.15 -4.36
N TYR A 208 21.17 0.97 -4.97
CA TYR A 208 19.91 0.25 -4.94
C TYR A 208 19.77 -0.42 -3.59
N GLN A 209 18.61 -0.27 -2.97
CA GLN A 209 18.35 -1.10 -1.79
C GLN A 209 18.33 -2.56 -2.24
N PRO A 210 19.05 -3.45 -1.55
CA PRO A 210 19.01 -4.88 -1.84
C PRO A 210 17.57 -5.35 -1.89
N ASP A 211 17.19 -5.99 -3.00
CA ASP A 211 15.83 -6.43 -3.27
C ASP A 211 15.51 -7.66 -2.42
N SER A 212 15.23 -7.40 -1.15
CA SER A 212 14.86 -8.41 -0.17
C SER A 212 13.52 -9.08 -0.51
N ASP A 213 12.67 -8.44 -1.31
CA ASP A 213 11.47 -9.05 -1.87
C ASP A 213 11.86 -10.11 -2.91
N ASN A 214 12.83 -9.84 -3.81
CA ASN A 214 13.37 -10.84 -4.72
C ASN A 214 13.96 -12.05 -3.97
N ALA A 215 14.78 -11.80 -2.94
CA ALA A 215 15.29 -12.86 -2.07
C ALA A 215 14.15 -13.67 -1.41
N LEU A 216 13.12 -12.98 -0.93
CA LEU A 216 11.94 -13.59 -0.36
C LEU A 216 11.21 -14.49 -1.36
N TRP A 217 11.03 -14.04 -2.61
CA TRP A 217 10.44 -14.86 -3.68
C TRP A 217 11.29 -16.09 -4.02
N ARG A 218 12.62 -15.94 -4.07
CA ARG A 218 13.55 -17.04 -4.34
C ARG A 218 13.52 -18.12 -3.26
N THR A 219 13.12 -17.79 -2.02
CA THR A 219 12.94 -18.81 -0.98
C THR A 219 11.94 -19.89 -1.39
N LEU A 220 10.97 -19.56 -2.26
CA LEU A 220 9.96 -20.51 -2.73
C LEU A 220 10.49 -21.61 -3.65
N ASP A 221 11.71 -21.45 -4.16
CA ASP A 221 12.37 -22.47 -4.98
C ASP A 221 13.32 -23.34 -4.14
N LEU A 222 13.52 -23.00 -2.86
CA LEU A 222 14.39 -23.78 -1.98
C LEU A 222 13.79 -25.16 -1.66
N PRO A 223 14.64 -26.18 -1.42
CA PRO A 223 14.19 -27.50 -0.99
C PRO A 223 13.38 -27.47 0.31
N ALA A 224 12.52 -28.46 0.51
CA ALA A 224 11.75 -28.61 1.74
C ALA A 224 12.65 -28.81 2.96
N GLY A 225 12.27 -28.23 4.11
CA GLY A 225 13.04 -28.29 5.35
C GLY A 225 14.19 -27.28 5.42
N THR A 226 14.33 -26.37 4.45
CA THR A 226 15.40 -25.36 4.46
C THR A 226 15.07 -24.20 5.40
N ASN A 227 16.05 -23.80 6.22
CA ASN A 227 16.05 -22.57 6.99
C ASN A 227 16.64 -21.44 6.15
N ALA A 228 15.79 -20.60 5.58
CA ALA A 228 16.19 -19.44 4.80
C ALA A 228 16.37 -18.19 5.68
N HIS A 229 17.50 -17.52 5.55
CA HIS A 229 17.85 -16.31 6.30
C HIS A 229 18.07 -15.19 5.28
N ILE A 230 17.25 -14.14 5.35
CA ILE A 230 17.41 -12.95 4.52
C ILE A 230 18.11 -11.90 5.37
N ILE A 231 19.42 -11.74 5.13
CA ILE A 231 20.32 -10.91 5.92
C ILE A 231 20.56 -9.61 5.16
N ALA A 232 19.96 -8.52 5.64
CA ALA A 232 20.04 -7.21 5.00
C ALA A 232 19.98 -6.09 6.05
N GLN A 233 20.51 -4.92 5.73
CA GLN A 233 20.39 -3.68 6.51
C GLN A 233 18.91 -3.28 6.68
N SER A 234 18.08 -3.62 5.68
CA SER A 234 16.63 -3.45 5.68
C SER A 234 15.97 -4.77 5.25
N PRO A 235 15.96 -5.80 6.11
CA PRO A 235 15.39 -7.10 5.76
C PRO A 235 13.85 -6.98 5.68
N PRO A 236 13.15 -7.92 5.02
CA PRO A 236 11.71 -7.83 4.83
C PRO A 236 11.00 -7.95 6.18
N PHE A 237 9.76 -7.47 6.32
CA PHE A 237 9.06 -7.65 7.59
C PHE A 237 8.76 -9.13 7.82
N ASP A 238 8.86 -9.61 9.07
CA ASP A 238 8.45 -10.99 9.43
C ASP A 238 7.02 -11.32 9.00
N TYR A 239 6.16 -10.29 8.93
CA TYR A 239 4.82 -10.43 8.39
C TYR A 239 4.85 -10.93 6.93
N ASP A 240 5.72 -10.40 6.09
CA ASP A 240 5.81 -10.73 4.68
C ASP A 240 6.33 -12.16 4.49
N THR A 241 7.32 -12.57 5.29
CA THR A 241 7.80 -13.97 5.30
C THR A 241 6.72 -14.96 5.74
N SER A 242 5.89 -14.58 6.72
CA SER A 242 4.76 -15.41 7.14
C SER A 242 3.65 -15.50 6.07
N VAL A 243 3.39 -14.39 5.38
CA VAL A 243 2.37 -14.31 4.33
C VAL A 243 2.77 -15.14 3.13
N ILE A 244 4.02 -15.04 2.67
CA ILE A 244 4.47 -15.78 1.49
C ILE A 244 4.41 -17.29 1.74
N ARG A 245 4.89 -17.76 2.90
CA ARG A 245 4.81 -19.18 3.29
C ARG A 245 3.39 -19.69 3.29
N ARG A 246 2.48 -18.95 3.91
CA ARG A 246 1.06 -19.34 3.99
C ARG A 246 0.39 -19.33 2.62
N TYR A 247 0.63 -18.30 1.82
CA TYR A 247 0.00 -18.14 0.51
C TYR A 247 0.41 -19.26 -0.46
N PHE A 248 1.70 -19.62 -0.48
CA PHE A 248 2.23 -20.70 -1.31
C PHE A 248 2.25 -22.07 -0.63
N THR A 249 1.64 -22.19 0.57
CA THR A 249 1.60 -23.43 1.36
C THR A 249 2.97 -24.03 1.69
N ARG A 250 4.03 -23.22 1.71
CA ARG A 250 5.41 -23.60 2.04
C ARG A 250 5.66 -23.59 3.56
N TYR A 251 4.88 -24.39 4.29
CA TYR A 251 5.06 -24.54 5.75
C TYR A 251 6.33 -25.31 6.12
N ASP A 252 6.86 -26.06 5.17
CA ASP A 252 8.11 -26.81 5.22
C ASP A 252 9.37 -25.93 5.20
N LEU A 253 9.25 -24.66 4.84
CA LEU A 253 10.34 -23.69 4.94
C LEU A 253 10.27 -22.97 6.28
N GLN A 254 11.41 -22.57 6.84
CA GLN A 254 11.48 -21.51 7.84
C GLN A 254 12.18 -20.32 7.20
N ILE A 255 11.62 -19.12 7.33
CA ILE A 255 12.18 -17.91 6.71
C ILE A 255 12.33 -16.85 7.80
N SER A 256 13.54 -16.36 7.98
CA SER A 256 13.90 -15.34 8.97
C SER A 256 14.45 -14.10 8.28
N ALA A 257 13.93 -12.93 8.65
CA ALA A 257 14.48 -11.64 8.29
C ALA A 257 15.47 -11.20 9.38
N VAL A 258 16.74 -11.03 9.03
CA VAL A 258 17.82 -10.84 10.01
C VAL A 258 18.59 -9.56 9.69
N TYR A 259 18.76 -8.70 10.68
CA TYR A 259 19.67 -7.57 10.55
C TYR A 259 21.12 -8.04 10.76
N PRO A 260 22.12 -7.57 9.98
CA PRO A 260 23.53 -7.95 10.14
C PRO A 260 24.04 -7.82 11.58
N ARG A 261 23.68 -6.74 12.27
CA ARG A 261 24.05 -6.51 13.68
C ARG A 261 23.49 -7.54 14.69
N GLN A 262 22.51 -8.34 14.28
CA GLN A 262 21.87 -9.38 15.09
C GLN A 262 22.28 -10.79 14.64
N LEU A 263 23.09 -10.90 13.58
CA LEU A 263 23.40 -12.16 12.93
C LEU A 263 24.04 -13.16 13.89
N GLU A 264 25.14 -12.81 14.56
CA GLU A 264 25.82 -13.73 15.49
C GLU A 264 24.88 -14.26 16.57
N PHE A 265 24.04 -13.39 17.14
CA PHE A 265 23.06 -13.81 18.15
C PHE A 265 22.01 -14.76 17.54
N HIS A 266 21.54 -14.47 16.32
CA HIS A 266 20.61 -15.32 15.59
C HIS A 266 21.20 -16.71 15.31
N LEU A 267 22.45 -16.77 14.84
CA LEU A 267 23.15 -18.02 14.50
C LEU A 267 23.41 -18.91 15.72
N GLN A 268 23.53 -18.36 16.94
CA GLN A 268 23.65 -19.16 18.16
C GLN A 268 22.44 -20.05 18.44
N PHE A 269 21.28 -19.74 17.86
CA PHE A 269 20.06 -20.53 18.01
C PHE A 269 19.68 -21.29 16.73
N ALA A 270 20.50 -21.20 15.67
CA ALA A 270 20.27 -21.92 14.44
C ALA A 270 20.62 -23.42 14.61
N PRO A 271 19.77 -24.35 14.18
CA PRO A 271 20.05 -25.78 14.27
C PRO A 271 21.13 -26.19 13.28
N MET A 272 22.33 -26.54 13.77
CA MET A 272 23.51 -26.79 12.93
C MET A 272 23.41 -28.02 12.02
N ASP A 273 22.44 -28.91 12.27
CA ASP A 273 22.20 -30.15 11.53
C ASP A 273 21.11 -30.02 10.47
N GLU A 274 20.55 -28.83 10.26
CA GLU A 274 19.55 -28.57 9.23
C GLU A 274 20.17 -27.87 8.02
N ARG A 275 19.44 -27.84 6.89
CA ARG A 275 19.90 -27.14 5.69
C ARG A 275 19.64 -25.64 5.82
N HIS A 276 20.65 -24.82 5.57
CA HIS A 276 20.50 -23.37 5.58
C HIS A 276 20.70 -22.75 4.20
N ALA A 277 19.94 -21.69 3.95
CA ALA A 277 20.10 -20.80 2.80
C ALA A 277 20.24 -19.37 3.32
N PHE A 278 21.33 -18.69 2.96
CA PHE A 278 21.63 -17.33 3.38
C PHE A 278 21.56 -16.41 2.17
N PHE A 279 20.61 -15.48 2.18
CA PHE A 279 20.57 -14.37 1.23
C PHE A 279 21.30 -13.19 1.86
N ILE A 280 22.36 -12.70 1.22
CA ILE A 280 23.24 -11.66 1.75
C ILE A 280 23.33 -10.52 0.72
N GLU A 281 23.46 -9.28 1.18
CA GLU A 281 23.76 -8.14 0.31
C GLU A 281 25.10 -8.35 -0.41
N GLN A 282 25.21 -7.89 -1.66
CA GLN A 282 26.50 -7.92 -2.36
C GLN A 282 27.53 -7.09 -1.60
N ASP A 283 28.78 -7.54 -1.62
CA ASP A 283 29.92 -6.89 -0.97
C ASP A 283 29.84 -6.77 0.58
N ASP A 284 28.89 -7.44 1.24
CA ASP A 284 28.88 -7.55 2.72
C ASP A 284 29.85 -8.65 3.20
N GLU A 285 31.15 -8.39 3.01
CA GLU A 285 32.25 -9.29 3.37
C GLU A 285 32.22 -9.67 4.86
N LEU A 286 31.78 -8.77 5.74
CA LEU A 286 31.70 -9.01 7.17
C LEU A 286 30.64 -10.06 7.51
N THR A 287 29.44 -9.94 6.92
CA THR A 287 28.38 -10.94 7.09
C THR A 287 28.85 -12.31 6.58
N LEU A 288 29.53 -12.35 5.43
CA LEU A 288 30.07 -13.59 4.88
C LEU A 288 31.14 -14.22 5.78
N GLU A 289 32.10 -13.43 6.29
CA GLU A 289 33.13 -13.91 7.23
C GLU A 289 32.52 -14.49 8.52
N ILE A 290 31.47 -13.86 9.05
CA ILE A 290 30.72 -14.40 10.19
C ILE A 290 30.09 -15.74 9.82
N LEU A 291 29.44 -15.86 8.66
CA LEU A 291 28.79 -17.11 8.28
C LEU A 291 29.79 -18.24 8.01
N ASP A 292 30.92 -17.96 7.35
CA ASP A 292 32.01 -18.91 7.10
C ASP A 292 32.64 -19.44 8.40
N TYR A 293 32.57 -18.67 9.49
CA TYR A 293 33.00 -19.15 10.80
C TYR A 293 32.06 -20.22 11.37
N TYR A 294 30.76 -20.16 11.07
CA TYR A 294 29.74 -21.08 11.59
C TYR A 294 29.42 -22.24 10.65
N PHE A 295 29.53 -22.05 9.34
CA PHE A 295 29.06 -22.99 8.32
C PHE A 295 30.05 -23.13 7.16
N ASP A 296 30.05 -24.28 6.50
CA ASP A 296 30.69 -24.44 5.19
C ASP A 296 29.69 -24.05 4.10
N LEU A 297 30.02 -23.02 3.31
CA LEU A 297 29.10 -22.38 2.39
C LEU A 297 29.47 -22.61 0.92
N GLU A 298 28.47 -22.93 0.11
CA GLU A 298 28.55 -22.95 -1.35
C GLU A 298 27.73 -21.79 -1.94
N TYR A 299 28.37 -20.99 -2.80
CA TYR A 299 27.68 -19.96 -3.58
C TYR A 299 26.76 -20.60 -4.62
N VAL A 300 25.50 -20.17 -4.66
CA VAL A 300 24.50 -20.63 -5.63
C VAL A 300 24.25 -19.53 -6.66
N PRO A 301 24.74 -19.67 -7.90
CA PRO A 301 24.52 -18.70 -8.96
C PRO A 301 23.03 -18.47 -9.21
N TYR A 302 22.65 -17.20 -9.36
CA TYR A 302 21.28 -16.82 -9.64
C TYR A 302 21.14 -16.26 -11.05
N ASP A 303 20.27 -16.88 -11.85
CA ASP A 303 19.82 -16.32 -13.11
C ASP A 303 18.64 -15.38 -12.83
N ASN A 304 18.89 -14.07 -12.87
CA ASN A 304 17.91 -13.04 -12.52
C ASN A 304 16.84 -12.89 -13.63
N PRO A 305 15.60 -13.39 -13.43
CA PRO A 305 14.57 -13.34 -14.46
C PRO A 305 13.92 -11.95 -14.56
N LEU A 306 14.15 -11.06 -13.58
CA LEU A 306 13.48 -9.76 -13.45
C LEU A 306 14.28 -8.60 -14.06
N SER A 307 15.44 -8.86 -14.67
CA SER A 307 16.33 -7.82 -15.22
C SER A 307 16.67 -6.71 -14.21
N LEU A 308 16.69 -7.05 -12.92
CA LEU A 308 17.14 -6.14 -11.86
C LEU A 308 18.63 -5.79 -12.05
N PRO A 309 19.05 -4.57 -11.68
CA PRO A 309 20.45 -4.22 -11.56
C PRO A 309 21.21 -5.25 -10.71
N GLN A 310 22.46 -5.54 -11.08
CA GLN A 310 23.22 -6.60 -10.42
C GLN A 310 23.46 -6.29 -8.93
N ASP A 311 23.77 -5.04 -8.62
CA ASP A 311 23.96 -4.49 -7.27
C ASP A 311 22.70 -4.52 -6.39
N ALA A 312 21.51 -4.62 -6.98
CA ALA A 312 20.27 -4.80 -6.23
C ALA A 312 20.02 -6.27 -5.81
N LEU A 313 20.73 -7.23 -6.40
CA LEU A 313 20.51 -8.65 -6.13
C LEU A 313 21.24 -9.07 -4.86
N MET A 314 20.56 -9.88 -4.05
CA MET A 314 21.19 -10.57 -2.93
C MET A 314 21.85 -11.86 -3.41
N ASP A 315 23.07 -12.10 -2.96
CA ASP A 315 23.77 -13.36 -3.19
C ASP A 315 23.15 -14.47 -2.34
N LEU A 316 23.10 -15.69 -2.89
CA LEU A 316 22.59 -16.86 -2.18
C LEU A 316 23.74 -17.81 -1.89
N TYR A 317 23.90 -18.14 -0.62
CA TYR A 317 24.82 -19.17 -0.13
C TYR A 317 24.01 -20.27 0.52
N MET A 318 24.39 -21.52 0.28
CA MET A 318 23.80 -22.69 0.91
C MET A 318 24.83 -23.44 1.74
N THR A 319 24.41 -24.06 2.83
CA THR A 319 25.26 -25.01 3.56
C THR A 319 25.53 -26.22 2.68
N VAL A 320 26.78 -26.66 2.63
CA VAL A 320 27.15 -27.92 1.99
C VAL A 320 26.52 -29.06 2.78
N ASP A 321 25.65 -29.85 2.16
CA ASP A 321 25.11 -31.06 2.79
C ASP A 321 26.24 -32.11 2.91
N GLU A 322 26.59 -32.55 4.12
CA GLU A 322 27.52 -33.69 4.35
C GLU A 322 26.92 -35.05 3.93
#